data_AF-A0A2K3KW17-F1
#
_entry.id   AF-A0A2K3KW17-F1
#
_cell.length_a   1.000
_cell.length_b   1.000
_cell.length_c   1.000
_cell.angle_alpha   90.00
_cell.angle_beta   90.00
_cell.angle_gamma   90.00
#
_symmetry.space_group_name_H-M   'P 1'
#
loop_
_entity.id
_entity.type
_entity.pdbx_description
1 polymer ?
#
loop_
_entity_poly.entity_id
_entity_poly.type
_entity_poly.pdbx_seq_one_letter_code
_entity_poly.pdbx_strand_id
1 'polypeptide(L)'
;MKVAFRLFNCHFFSKNVDEELKSDIVQHTGYTPVINFGKYLGANIAPGRTTRGKFNHIIGKIQNKLSGWKHQCLSFAGRLTLTKSVLSSIPYYHMQYAKLPKTICDEMEKIQRGFLWGDTDQTRKPHLINWE
;
A
#
# COMPACT_ATOMS: atom_id res chain seq x y z
N MET A 1 21.23 -13.19 -7.57
CA MET A 1 20.07 -14.07 -7.33
C MET A 1 18.97 -13.75 -8.34
N LYS A 2 18.75 -14.62 -9.33
CA LYS A 2 17.63 -14.54 -10.27
C LYS A 2 16.46 -15.30 -9.64
N VAL A 3 15.53 -14.59 -9.01
CA VAL A 3 14.37 -15.21 -8.34
C VAL A 3 13.20 -15.17 -9.31
N ALA A 4 12.84 -16.32 -9.88
CA ALA A 4 11.60 -16.50 -10.61
C ALA A 4 10.46 -16.72 -9.59
N PHE A 5 9.60 -15.73 -9.41
CA PHE A 5 8.41 -15.86 -8.57
C PHE A 5 7.33 -16.63 -9.33
N ARG A 6 7.00 -17.83 -8.84
CA ARG A 6 6.06 -18.78 -9.44
C ARG A 6 4.62 -18.39 -9.09
N LEU A 7 4.03 -17.44 -9.81
CA LEU A 7 2.58 -17.20 -9.78
C LEU A 7 2.11 -16.89 -11.22
N PHE A 8 1.41 -17.85 -11.81
CA PHE A 8 0.82 -17.85 -13.14
C PHE A 8 1.81 -17.91 -14.32
N ASN A 9 1.37 -18.62 -15.36
CA ASN A 9 2.04 -18.96 -16.63
C ASN A 9 2.54 -17.72 -17.43
N CYS A 10 3.43 -16.93 -16.85
CA CYS A 10 3.92 -15.67 -17.40
C CYS A 10 5.36 -15.42 -16.95
N HIS A 11 6.20 -14.94 -17.87
CA HIS A 11 7.61 -14.67 -17.60
C HIS A 11 7.85 -13.16 -17.44
N PHE A 12 8.49 -12.77 -16.34
CA PHE A 12 9.07 -11.45 -16.21
C PHE A 12 10.57 -11.51 -16.42
N PHE A 13 11.06 -10.77 -17.41
CA PHE A 13 12.48 -10.66 -17.68
C PHE A 13 13.02 -9.33 -17.15
N SER A 14 14.13 -9.41 -16.41
CA SER A 14 14.87 -8.21 -16.02
C SER A 14 15.41 -7.50 -17.26
N LYS A 15 15.64 -6.19 -17.17
CA LYS A 15 16.16 -5.35 -18.27
C LYS A 15 17.52 -5.83 -18.80
N ASN A 16 18.26 -6.61 -18.01
CA ASN A 16 19.61 -7.08 -18.32
C ASN A 16 19.63 -8.51 -18.89
N VAL A 17 18.49 -9.04 -19.34
CA VAL A 17 18.42 -10.36 -19.98
C VAL A 17 18.52 -10.16 -21.49
N ASP A 18 19.44 -10.89 -22.11
CA ASP A 18 19.64 -10.90 -23.55
C ASP A 18 18.39 -11.39 -24.30
N GLU A 19 18.10 -10.78 -25.45
CA GLU A 19 16.85 -11.03 -26.18
C GLU A 19 16.81 -12.43 -26.78
N GLU A 20 17.98 -12.99 -27.14
CA GLU A 20 18.10 -14.35 -27.65
C GLU A 20 17.72 -15.38 -26.57
N LEU A 21 18.22 -15.17 -25.34
CA LEU A 21 17.87 -15.99 -24.18
C LEU A 21 16.39 -15.87 -23.79
N LYS A 22 15.76 -14.69 -23.96
CA LYS A 22 14.32 -14.54 -23.73
C LYS A 22 13.52 -15.37 -24.73
N SER A 23 13.89 -15.30 -26.01
CA SER A 23 13.23 -16.05 -27.08
C SER A 23 13.30 -17.56 -26.83
N ASP A 24 14.48 -18.05 -26.46
CA ASP A 24 14.70 -19.49 -26.19
C ASP A 24 13.84 -19.99 -25.00
N ILE A 25 13.78 -19.20 -23.93
CA ILE A 25 12.95 -19.52 -22.76
C ILE A 25 11.46 -19.50 -23.12
N VAL A 26 10.99 -18.51 -23.89
CA VAL A 26 9.59 -18.41 -24.33
C VAL A 26 9.22 -19.59 -25.23
N GLN A 27 10.12 -19.98 -26.15
CA GLN A 27 9.90 -21.10 -27.05
C GLN A 27 9.80 -22.44 -26.31
N HIS A 28 10.65 -22.68 -25.31
CA HIS A 28 10.62 -23.93 -24.53
C HIS A 28 9.46 -24.00 -23.52
N THR A 29 9.00 -22.85 -23.01
CA THR A 29 8.00 -22.82 -21.94
C THR A 29 6.58 -22.51 -22.42
N GLY A 30 6.41 -21.92 -23.60
CA GLY A 30 5.11 -21.56 -24.17
C GLY A 30 4.39 -20.41 -23.44
N TYR A 31 5.07 -19.72 -22.52
CA TYR A 31 4.46 -18.65 -21.71
C TYR A 31 4.70 -17.26 -22.29
N THR A 32 3.69 -16.39 -22.14
CA THR A 32 3.79 -15.01 -22.63
C THR A 32 4.67 -14.16 -21.70
N PRO A 33 5.60 -13.36 -22.25
CA PRO A 33 6.35 -12.40 -21.47
C PRO A 33 5.43 -11.26 -21.01
N VAL A 34 5.44 -10.98 -19.70
CA VAL A 34 4.65 -9.90 -19.10
C VAL A 34 5.56 -8.78 -18.63
N ILE A 35 5.19 -7.54 -19.00
CA ILE A 35 5.93 -6.33 -18.62
C ILE A 35 5.68 -6.00 -17.14
N ASN A 36 4.49 -6.30 -16.62
CA ASN A 36 4.11 -6.12 -15.23
C ASN A 36 3.15 -7.23 -14.79
N PHE A 37 3.31 -7.74 -13.56
CA PHE A 37 2.39 -8.73 -12.98
C PHE A 37 1.05 -8.14 -12.54
N GLY A 38 0.86 -6.83 -12.71
CA GLY A 38 -0.39 -6.15 -12.37
C GLY A 38 -0.68 -6.17 -10.87
N LYS A 39 -1.98 -6.29 -10.52
CA LYS A 39 -2.47 -6.30 -9.15
C LYS A 39 -2.84 -7.73 -8.75
N TYR A 40 -2.17 -8.27 -7.74
CA TYR A 40 -2.41 -9.60 -7.20
C TYR A 40 -2.72 -9.49 -5.71
N LEU A 41 -3.81 -10.13 -5.23
CA LEU A 41 -4.27 -10.02 -3.83
C LEU A 41 -4.39 -8.57 -3.32
N GLY A 42 -4.70 -7.63 -4.21
CA GLY A 42 -4.74 -6.22 -3.85
C GLY A 42 -3.38 -5.51 -3.79
N ALA A 43 -2.28 -6.25 -3.93
CA ALA A 43 -0.91 -5.75 -4.01
C ALA A 43 -0.52 -5.46 -5.46
N ASN A 44 0.06 -4.27 -5.70
CA ASN A 44 0.61 -3.95 -7.01
C ASN A 44 2.02 -4.55 -7.12
N ILE A 45 2.13 -5.71 -7.78
CA ILE A 45 3.39 -6.41 -8.04
C ILE A 45 3.98 -5.86 -9.36
N ALA A 46 4.16 -4.54 -9.41
CA ALA A 46 4.75 -3.88 -10.57
C ALA A 46 6.25 -3.66 -10.32
N PRO A 47 7.14 -4.38 -11.03
CA PRO A 47 8.58 -4.19 -10.90
C PRO A 47 8.96 -2.75 -11.30
N GLY A 48 9.70 -2.06 -10.43
CA GLY A 48 10.17 -0.70 -10.67
C GLY A 48 10.13 0.21 -9.44
N ARG A 49 10.40 1.50 -9.63
CA ARG A 49 10.45 2.47 -8.53
C ARG A 49 9.10 2.61 -7.81
N THR A 50 9.20 2.73 -6.49
CA THR A 50 8.12 3.08 -5.57
C THR A 50 7.78 4.56 -5.76
N THR A 51 6.77 4.86 -6.58
CA THR A 51 6.27 6.23 -6.78
C THR A 51 5.07 6.49 -5.88
N ARG A 52 4.93 7.71 -5.34
CA ARG A 52 3.80 8.15 -4.49
C ARG A 52 2.43 7.72 -5.04
N GLY A 53 2.19 7.91 -6.33
CA GLY A 53 0.94 7.54 -6.99
C GLY A 53 0.56 6.06 -6.86
N LYS A 54 1.54 5.15 -6.74
CA LYS A 54 1.27 3.71 -6.52
C LYS A 54 0.64 3.43 -5.16
N PHE A 55 0.81 4.30 -4.17
CA PHE A 55 0.38 4.09 -2.78
C PHE A 55 -0.79 4.99 -2.35
N ASN A 56 -1.21 5.95 -3.20
CA ASN A 56 -2.41 6.77 -2.94
C ASN A 56 -3.66 5.92 -2.67
N HIS A 57 -3.76 4.74 -3.31
CA HIS A 57 -4.86 3.82 -3.06
C HIS A 57 -4.92 3.30 -1.61
N ILE A 58 -3.77 3.23 -0.92
CA ILE A 58 -3.69 2.82 0.49
C ILE A 58 -4.28 3.91 1.38
N ILE A 59 -3.90 5.16 1.11
CA ILE A 59 -4.42 6.34 1.80
C ILE A 59 -5.95 6.38 1.68
N GLY A 60 -6.47 6.23 0.46
CA GLY A 60 -7.92 6.16 0.24
C GLY A 60 -8.58 4.99 0.98
N LYS A 61 -7.92 3.83 1.07
CA LYS A 61 -8.43 2.67 1.82
C LYS A 61 -8.54 2.95 3.32
N ILE A 62 -7.54 3.63 3.89
CA ILE A 62 -7.52 4.02 5.31
C ILE A 62 -8.58 5.07 5.56
N GLN A 63 -8.68 6.09 4.71
CA GLN A 63 -9.72 7.11 4.81
C GLN A 63 -11.11 6.49 4.73
N ASN A 64 -11.37 5.61 3.77
CA ASN A 64 -12.68 4.94 3.63
C ASN A 64 -13.00 4.03 4.82
N LYS A 65 -11.98 3.35 5.38
CA LYS A 65 -12.18 2.58 6.61
C LYS A 65 -12.53 3.49 7.76
N LEU A 66 -11.79 4.57 7.99
CA LEU A 66 -12.02 5.50 9.09
C LEU A 66 -13.31 6.33 8.93
N SER A 67 -13.67 6.76 7.72
CA SER A 67 -14.89 7.52 7.43
C SER A 67 -16.15 6.67 7.55
N GLY A 68 -16.05 5.37 7.24
CA GLY A 68 -17.12 4.41 7.47
C GLY A 68 -17.47 4.25 8.96
N TRP A 69 -16.57 4.63 9.87
CA TRP A 69 -16.85 4.69 11.30
C TRP A 69 -17.24 6.11 11.69
N LYS A 70 -18.47 6.28 12.18
CA LYS A 70 -18.96 7.57 12.67
C LYS A 70 -18.15 7.96 13.91
N HIS A 71 -17.18 8.85 13.75
CA HIS A 71 -16.32 9.33 14.85
C HIS A 71 -17.12 9.86 16.06
N GLN A 72 -18.36 10.31 15.82
CA GLN A 72 -19.29 10.82 16.82
C GLN A 72 -19.90 9.73 17.72
N CYS A 73 -19.86 8.45 17.28
CA CYS A 73 -20.39 7.32 18.04
C CYS A 73 -19.32 6.61 18.89
N LEU A 74 -18.06 7.06 18.84
CA LEU A 74 -16.94 6.40 19.49
C LEU A 74 -16.34 7.30 20.58
N SER A 75 -16.12 6.71 21.75
CA SER A 75 -15.32 7.33 22.80
C SER A 75 -13.89 7.58 22.31
N PHE A 76 -13.12 8.42 23.02
CA PHE A 76 -11.71 8.62 22.70
C PHE A 76 -10.91 7.30 22.68
N ALA A 77 -11.15 6.43 23.68
CA ALA A 77 -10.57 5.10 23.73
C ALA A 77 -10.98 4.23 22.52
N GLY A 78 -12.26 4.29 22.12
CA GLY A 78 -12.75 3.58 20.94
C GLY A 78 -12.07 4.05 19.65
N ARG A 79 -11.89 5.37 19.48
CA ARG A 79 -11.15 5.94 18.34
C ARG A 79 -9.69 5.52 18.33
N LEU A 80 -9.02 5.53 19.49
CA LEU A 80 -7.63 5.09 19.61
C LEU A 80 -7.45 3.62 19.23
N THR A 81 -8.30 2.73 19.77
CA THR A 81 -8.25 1.29 19.48
C THR A 81 -8.51 1.02 17.99
N LEU A 82 -9.49 1.71 17.39
CA LEU A 82 -9.80 1.57 15.98
C LEU A 82 -8.65 2.06 15.09
N THR A 83 -8.10 3.24 15.37
CA THR A 83 -6.93 3.78 14.66
C THR A 83 -5.77 2.80 14.70
N LYS A 84 -5.44 2.25 15.88
CA LYS A 84 -4.38 1.25 16.05
C LYS A 84 -4.65 -0.01 15.23
N SER A 85 -5.88 -0.53 15.24
CA SER A 85 -6.25 -1.73 14.47
C SER A 85 -6.11 -1.53 12.94
N VAL A 86 -6.54 -0.36 12.44
CA VAL A 86 -6.42 -0.03 11.00
C VAL A 86 -4.95 0.17 10.59
N LEU A 87 -4.15 0.82 11.45
CA LEU A 87 -2.71 0.99 11.28
C LEU A 87 -1.96 -0.34 11.27
N SER A 88 -2.26 -1.24 12.20
CA SER A 88 -1.52 -2.49 12.30
C SER A 88 -1.82 -3.46 11.15
N SER A 89 -2.95 -3.30 10.45
CA SER A 89 -3.38 -4.23 9.41
C SER A 89 -3.04 -3.76 7.99
N ILE A 90 -3.39 -2.52 7.64
CA ILE A 90 -3.32 -2.05 6.24
C ILE A 90 -1.86 -1.78 5.82
N PRO A 91 -1.14 -0.79 6.38
CA PRO A 91 0.24 -0.54 5.97
C PRO A 91 1.15 -1.73 6.23
N TYR A 92 0.92 -2.52 7.29
CA TYR A 92 1.71 -3.73 7.54
C TYR A 92 1.64 -4.71 6.37
N TYR A 93 0.43 -5.00 5.85
CA TYR A 93 0.27 -5.83 4.65
C TYR A 93 1.03 -5.27 3.44
N HIS A 94 0.95 -3.95 3.22
CA HIS A 94 1.63 -3.31 2.10
C HIS A 94 3.16 -3.27 2.25
N MET A 95 3.67 -3.17 3.47
CA MET A 95 5.10 -3.18 3.79
C MET A 95 5.76 -4.55 3.59
N GLN A 96 4.99 -5.65 3.64
CA GLN A 96 5.53 -7.01 3.42
C GLN A 96 6.16 -7.20 2.03
N TYR A 97 5.72 -6.47 1.02
CA TYR A 97 6.21 -6.60 -0.35
C TYR A 97 6.70 -5.28 -0.98
N ALA A 98 6.47 -4.13 -0.35
CA ALA A 98 6.90 -2.84 -0.88
C ALA A 98 7.33 -1.85 0.22
N LYS A 99 8.47 -1.20 0.04
CA LYS A 99 8.89 -0.10 0.92
C LYS A 99 8.03 1.13 0.67
N LEU A 100 7.33 1.63 1.70
CA LEU A 100 6.53 2.85 1.60
C LEU A 100 7.44 4.10 1.61
N PRO A 101 7.17 5.11 0.75
CA PRO A 101 7.81 6.42 0.86
C PRO A 101 7.43 7.11 2.16
N LYS A 102 8.36 7.86 2.77
CA LYS A 102 8.11 8.62 4.00
C LYS A 102 6.89 9.55 3.88
N THR A 103 6.75 10.24 2.74
CA THR A 103 5.60 11.11 2.45
C THR A 103 4.25 10.41 2.59
N ILE A 104 4.15 9.13 2.23
CA ILE A 104 2.90 8.36 2.38
C ILE A 104 2.65 8.05 3.85
N CYS A 105 3.70 7.71 4.61
CA CYS A 105 3.61 7.50 6.05
C CYS A 105 3.14 8.76 6.77
N ASP A 106 3.71 9.93 6.43
CA ASP A 106 3.35 11.22 7.02
C ASP A 106 1.86 11.58 6.73
N GLU A 107 1.37 11.29 5.51
CA GLU A 107 -0.03 11.51 5.15
C GLU A 107 -0.99 10.58 5.90
N MET A 108 -0.60 9.30 6.04
CA MET A 108 -1.37 8.33 6.82
C MET A 108 -1.49 8.77 8.28
N GLU A 109 -0.40 9.24 8.86
CA GLU A 109 -0.38 9.72 10.24
C GLU A 109 -1.28 10.95 10.42
N LYS A 110 -1.23 11.91 9.47
CA LYS A 110 -2.12 13.08 9.47
C LYS A 110 -3.60 12.71 9.52
N ILE A 111 -4.02 11.73 8.72
CA ILE A 111 -5.41 11.25 8.69
C ILE A 111 -5.81 10.64 10.03
N GLN A 112 -4.91 9.88 10.65
CA GLN A 112 -5.15 9.23 11.93
C GLN A 112 -5.26 10.24 13.06
N ARG A 113 -4.39 11.25 13.07
CA ARG A 113 -4.47 12.37 14.02
C ARG A 113 -5.83 13.07 13.88
N GLY A 114 -6.25 13.40 12.65
CA GLY A 114 -7.56 14.00 12.40
C GLY A 114 -8.71 13.14 12.95
N PHE A 115 -8.70 11.83 12.69
CA PHE A 115 -9.72 10.91 13.20
C PHE A 115 -9.73 10.78 14.73
N LEU A 116 -8.54 10.65 15.34
CA LEU A 116 -8.37 10.46 16.79
C LEU A 116 -8.92 11.66 17.58
N TRP A 117 -8.56 12.87 17.15
CA TRP A 117 -9.03 14.10 17.77
C TRP A 117 -10.48 14.43 17.38
N GLY A 118 -10.96 13.88 16.26
CA GLY A 118 -12.31 14.11 15.75
C GLY A 118 -12.41 15.47 15.08
N ASP A 119 -11.32 15.88 14.41
CA ASP A 119 -11.34 17.03 13.53
C ASP A 119 -12.32 16.73 12.39
N THR A 120 -13.37 17.55 12.31
CA THR A 120 -14.26 17.56 11.15
C THR A 120 -13.78 18.69 10.23
N ASP A 121 -14.08 18.63 8.93
CA ASP A 121 -13.70 19.64 7.94
C ASP A 121 -14.04 21.10 8.35
N GLN A 122 -14.97 21.27 9.30
CA GLN A 122 -15.42 22.56 9.82
C GLN A 122 -14.93 22.89 11.25
N THR A 123 -14.41 21.92 12.01
CA THR A 123 -13.98 22.15 13.40
C THR A 123 -12.69 21.39 13.72
N ARG A 124 -11.62 22.13 13.98
CA ARG A 124 -10.37 21.58 14.55
C ARG A 124 -10.44 21.63 16.06
N LYS A 125 -10.22 20.50 16.72
CA LYS A 125 -10.10 20.41 18.17
C LYS A 125 -8.62 20.59 18.58
N PRO A 126 -8.33 21.25 19.70
CA PRO A 126 -6.96 21.40 20.17
C PRO A 126 -6.34 20.02 20.43
N HIS A 127 -5.20 19.75 19.80
CA HIS A 127 -4.41 18.54 20.04
C HIS A 127 -3.69 18.67 21.39
N LEU A 128 -4.10 17.87 22.38
CA LEU A 128 -3.55 17.95 23.74
C LEU A 128 -2.17 17.31 23.89
N ILE A 129 -1.68 16.62 22.85
CA ILE A 129 -0.41 15.91 22.85
C ILE A 129 0.36 16.37 21.62
N ASN A 130 1.59 16.83 21.83
CA ASN A 130 2.51 17.14 20.74
C ASN A 130 2.99 15.81 20.13
N TRP A 131 2.92 15.70 18.81
CA TRP A 131 3.35 14.51 18.07
C TRP A 131 4.73 14.79 17.47
N GLU A 132 5.73 13.95 17.79
CA GLU A 132 7.08 13.97 17.18
C GLU A 132 7.10 13.38 15.77
#